data_AF-A0AAD5FCP8-F1
#
_entry.id   AF-A0AAD5FCP8-F1
#
_cell.length_a   1.000
_cell.length_b   1.000
_cell.length_c   1.000
_cell.angle_alpha   90.00
_cell.angle_beta   90.00
_cell.angle_gamma   90.00
#
_symmetry.space_group_name_H-M   'P 1'
#
loop_
_entity.id
_entity.type
_entity.pdbx_description
1 polymer ?
#
loop_
_entity_poly.entity_id
_entity_poly.type
_entity_poly.pdbx_seq_one_letter_code
_entity_poly.pdbx_strand_id
1 'polypeptide(L)'
;DQCKEAISFMNHCAEKDLIFEKMKATFKHRQLLIHDAAKSNTVLSVFPRFLDTKGLILQGFDVQFETETAPRLLEQWDSLKPKIIAEARTLTSTLHLTNLLSDAQGNSQDEGSDWQGWDSDMSSILLLAYLLPPPPGGRNKSTKISIREAMDHLCIFFQACRSLTEHMNKSEGLQPHLLAVGSAKNIIHDFYIVLDGKHLPCQAKSSLAAFDELFKAYFVFSVSYPHCLSAMY
;
A
#
# COMPACT_ATOMS: atom_id res chain seq x y z
N ASP A 1 -12.68 4.95 -32.13
CA ASP A 1 -11.46 4.29 -31.62
C ASP A 1 -11.88 3.56 -30.36
N GLN A 2 -11.85 2.23 -30.39
CA GLN A 2 -12.52 1.38 -29.41
C GLN A 2 -12.06 1.65 -27.96
N CYS A 3 -10.81 2.06 -27.76
CA CYS A 3 -10.31 2.46 -26.44
C CYS A 3 -10.96 3.76 -25.93
N LYS A 4 -11.10 4.78 -26.78
CA LYS A 4 -11.75 6.06 -26.40
C LYS A 4 -13.23 5.86 -26.10
N GLU A 5 -13.90 5.01 -26.88
CA GLU A 5 -15.29 4.64 -26.65
C GLU A 5 -15.46 3.88 -25.33
N ALA A 6 -14.58 2.92 -25.02
CA ALA A 6 -14.60 2.19 -23.75
C ALA A 6 -14.35 3.12 -22.54
N ILE A 7 -13.40 4.06 -22.64
CA ILE A 7 -13.12 5.04 -21.58
C ILE A 7 -14.33 5.96 -21.38
N SER A 8 -14.90 6.50 -22.46
CA SER A 8 -16.09 7.35 -22.41
C SER A 8 -17.29 6.63 -21.78
N PHE A 9 -17.52 5.37 -22.19
CA PHE A 9 -18.57 4.53 -21.61
C PHE A 9 -18.38 4.35 -20.10
N MET A 10 -17.16 4.03 -19.66
CA MET A 10 -16.88 3.82 -18.23
C MET A 10 -17.21 5.07 -17.41
N ASN A 11 -16.92 6.28 -17.89
CA ASN A 11 -17.17 7.52 -17.15
C ASN A 11 -18.65 7.72 -16.75
N HIS A 12 -19.58 7.12 -17.47
CA HIS A 12 -21.02 7.23 -17.22
C HIS A 12 -21.67 5.91 -16.77
N CYS A 13 -20.90 4.82 -16.71
CA CYS A 13 -21.38 3.53 -16.21
C CYS A 13 -21.50 3.58 -14.68
N ALA A 14 -22.34 2.74 -14.08
CA ALA A 14 -22.34 2.49 -12.63
C ALA A 14 -22.21 0.99 -12.31
N GLU A 15 -22.39 0.12 -13.31
CA GLU A 15 -22.32 -1.33 -13.14
C GLU A 15 -20.87 -1.79 -13.01
N LYS A 16 -20.55 -2.41 -11.87
CA LYS A 16 -19.20 -2.86 -11.51
C LYS A 16 -18.63 -3.82 -12.54
N ASP A 17 -19.40 -4.82 -12.96
CA ASP A 17 -18.89 -5.85 -13.89
C ASP A 17 -18.53 -5.25 -15.25
N LEU A 18 -19.37 -4.35 -15.77
CA LEU A 18 -19.07 -3.63 -17.02
C LEU A 18 -17.84 -2.71 -16.89
N ILE A 19 -17.65 -2.04 -15.75
CA ILE A 19 -16.41 -1.30 -15.48
C ILE A 19 -15.21 -2.24 -15.58
N PHE A 20 -15.27 -3.38 -14.90
CA PHE A 20 -14.18 -4.35 -14.87
C PHE A 20 -13.88 -4.90 -16.27
N GLU A 21 -14.89 -5.22 -17.07
CA GLU A 21 -14.71 -5.67 -18.45
C GLU A 21 -14.02 -4.61 -19.32
N LYS A 22 -14.47 -3.35 -19.23
CA LYS A 22 -13.87 -2.24 -20.01
C LYS A 22 -12.47 -1.88 -19.51
N MET A 23 -12.22 -1.95 -18.21
CA MET A 23 -10.88 -1.75 -17.62
C MET A 23 -9.89 -2.82 -18.08
N LYS A 24 -10.36 -4.07 -18.24
CA LYS A 24 -9.58 -5.18 -18.81
C LYS A 24 -9.35 -4.97 -20.31
N ALA A 25 -10.38 -4.61 -21.07
CA ALA A 25 -10.28 -4.38 -22.52
C ALA A 25 -9.31 -3.24 -22.88
N THR A 26 -9.19 -2.23 -22.01
CA THR A 26 -8.29 -1.07 -22.19
C THR A 26 -6.90 -1.26 -21.59
N PHE A 27 -6.58 -2.45 -21.06
CA PHE A 27 -5.31 -2.73 -20.36
C PHE A 27 -4.07 -2.34 -21.17
N LYS A 28 -3.98 -2.74 -22.44
CA LYS A 28 -2.81 -2.43 -23.29
C LYS A 28 -2.63 -0.93 -23.51
N HIS A 29 -3.72 -0.20 -23.72
CA HIS A 29 -3.67 1.26 -23.88
C HIS A 29 -3.20 1.93 -22.58
N ARG A 30 -3.70 1.46 -21.43
CA ARG A 30 -3.26 1.94 -20.13
C ARG A 30 -1.77 1.68 -19.87
N GLN A 31 -1.26 0.50 -20.21
CA GLN A 31 0.17 0.18 -20.10
C GLN A 31 1.02 1.13 -20.96
N LEU A 32 0.63 1.39 -22.21
CA LEU A 32 1.36 2.36 -23.06
C LEU A 32 1.40 3.77 -22.44
N LEU A 33 0.33 4.19 -21.76
CA LEU A 33 0.27 5.48 -21.08
C LEU A 33 1.16 5.52 -19.83
N ILE A 34 1.18 4.43 -19.06
CA ILE A 34 1.97 4.29 -17.83
C ILE A 34 3.47 4.33 -18.11
N HIS A 35 3.91 3.67 -19.20
CA HIS A 35 5.32 3.62 -19.60
C HIS A 35 5.78 4.85 -20.41
N ASP A 36 4.88 5.79 -20.71
CA ASP A 36 5.22 7.06 -21.37
C ASP A 36 5.60 8.10 -20.30
N ALA A 37 6.89 8.45 -20.23
CA ALA A 37 7.42 9.38 -19.23
C ALA A 37 6.76 10.76 -19.24
N ALA A 38 6.20 11.20 -20.37
CA ALA A 38 5.51 12.50 -20.47
C ALA A 38 4.03 12.43 -20.06
N LYS A 39 3.47 11.22 -19.93
CA LYS A 39 2.02 11.01 -19.71
C LYS A 39 1.68 10.11 -18.54
N SER A 40 2.65 9.47 -17.90
CA SER A 40 2.43 8.53 -16.79
C SER A 40 1.59 9.14 -15.66
N ASN A 41 1.85 10.41 -15.31
CA ASN A 41 1.08 11.18 -14.31
C ASN A 41 -0.38 11.47 -14.71
N THR A 42 -0.77 11.24 -15.96
CA THR A 42 -2.15 11.44 -16.44
C THR A 42 -3.01 10.20 -16.32
N VAL A 43 -2.44 9.04 -15.96
CA VAL A 43 -3.16 7.75 -15.97
C VAL A 43 -4.46 7.79 -15.15
N LEU A 44 -4.42 8.40 -13.96
CA LEU A 44 -5.60 8.52 -13.10
C LEU A 44 -6.63 9.53 -13.61
N SER A 45 -6.22 10.47 -14.47
CA SER A 45 -7.15 11.39 -15.14
C SER A 45 -7.83 10.75 -16.35
N VAL A 46 -7.12 9.87 -17.07
CA VAL A 46 -7.66 9.14 -18.23
C VAL A 46 -8.51 7.95 -17.78
N PHE A 47 -8.15 7.32 -16.66
CA PHE A 47 -8.86 6.18 -16.06
C PHE A 47 -9.36 6.53 -14.65
N PRO A 48 -10.35 7.43 -14.53
CA PRO A 48 -10.83 7.91 -13.22
C PRO A 48 -11.49 6.82 -12.37
N ARG A 49 -11.83 5.65 -12.93
CA ARG A 49 -12.44 4.53 -12.19
C ARG A 49 -11.51 3.93 -11.14
N PHE A 50 -10.20 4.12 -11.25
CA PHE A 50 -9.29 3.80 -10.15
C PHE A 50 -9.57 4.59 -8.87
N LEU A 51 -10.29 5.72 -8.95
CA LEU A 51 -10.57 6.59 -7.82
C LEU A 51 -11.85 6.18 -7.04
N ASP A 52 -12.74 5.42 -7.66
CA ASP A 52 -14.05 5.09 -7.09
C ASP A 52 -14.37 3.59 -7.06
N THR A 53 -13.62 2.76 -7.79
CA THR A 53 -13.92 1.35 -7.96
C THR A 53 -12.85 0.46 -7.30
N LYS A 54 -13.22 -0.14 -6.17
CA LYS A 54 -12.37 -1.12 -5.45
C LYS A 54 -12.06 -2.35 -6.32
N GLY A 55 -10.83 -2.84 -6.25
CA GLY A 55 -10.39 -4.10 -6.88
C GLY A 55 -9.76 -3.96 -8.28
N LEU A 56 -9.71 -2.75 -8.85
CA LEU A 56 -9.11 -2.55 -10.17
C LEU A 56 -7.58 -2.72 -10.18
N ILE A 57 -6.91 -2.47 -9.06
CA ILE A 57 -5.47 -2.74 -8.90
C ILE A 57 -5.22 -4.25 -8.96
N LEU A 58 -6.01 -5.03 -8.20
CA LEU A 58 -5.95 -6.49 -8.22
C LEU A 58 -6.20 -7.04 -9.63
N GLN A 59 -7.26 -6.59 -10.29
CA GLN A 59 -7.52 -6.98 -11.69
C GLN A 59 -6.34 -6.61 -12.61
N GLY A 60 -5.78 -5.41 -12.46
CA GLY A 60 -4.64 -4.97 -13.27
C GLY A 60 -3.44 -5.88 -13.08
N PHE A 61 -3.18 -6.30 -11.84
CA PHE A 61 -2.10 -7.21 -11.51
C PHE A 61 -2.36 -8.60 -12.10
N ASP A 62 -3.56 -9.17 -11.94
CA ASP A 62 -3.93 -10.49 -12.48
C ASP A 62 -3.94 -10.55 -14.03
N VAL A 63 -4.11 -9.40 -14.70
CA VAL A 63 -3.98 -9.31 -16.15
C VAL A 63 -2.52 -9.19 -16.58
N GLN A 64 -1.67 -8.57 -15.74
CA GLN A 64 -0.25 -8.38 -16.00
C GLN A 64 0.58 -9.62 -15.66
N PHE A 65 0.19 -10.35 -14.62
CA PHE A 65 0.86 -11.53 -14.10
C PHE A 65 -0.13 -12.68 -14.02
N GLU A 66 0.34 -13.90 -14.21
CA GLU A 66 -0.51 -15.09 -14.09
C GLU A 66 -1.01 -15.27 -12.65
N THR A 67 -2.22 -15.82 -12.52
CA THR A 67 -2.95 -15.95 -11.24
C THR A 67 -2.15 -16.68 -10.15
N GLU A 68 -1.17 -17.52 -10.52
CA GLU A 68 -0.33 -18.28 -9.58
C GLU A 68 0.65 -17.41 -8.76
N THR A 69 0.96 -16.19 -9.21
CA THR A 69 1.88 -15.29 -8.49
C THR A 69 1.14 -14.37 -7.52
N ALA A 70 -0.12 -14.06 -7.82
CA ALA A 70 -0.91 -13.08 -7.09
C ALA A 70 -1.17 -13.39 -5.60
N PRO A 71 -1.34 -14.65 -5.14
CA PRO A 71 -1.66 -14.92 -3.72
C PRO A 71 -0.43 -15.20 -2.84
N ARG A 72 0.79 -15.27 -3.40
CA ARG A 72 1.97 -15.82 -2.71
C ARG A 72 2.28 -15.19 -1.36
N LEU A 73 2.19 -13.85 -1.26
CA LEU A 73 2.44 -13.16 0.01
C LEU A 73 1.43 -13.60 1.08
N LEU A 74 0.15 -13.65 0.71
CA LEU A 74 -0.94 -14.04 1.60
C LEU A 74 -0.81 -15.51 2.03
N GLU A 75 -0.47 -16.40 1.10
CA GLU A 75 -0.29 -17.83 1.36
C GLU A 75 0.92 -18.13 2.27
N GLN A 76 2.00 -17.36 2.13
CA GLN A 76 3.23 -17.58 2.90
C GLN A 76 3.24 -16.84 4.24
N TRP A 77 2.30 -15.92 4.47
CA TRP A 77 2.34 -15.00 5.60
C TRP A 77 2.41 -15.70 6.95
N ASP A 78 1.60 -16.73 7.18
CA ASP A 78 1.58 -17.47 8.44
C ASP A 78 2.92 -18.15 8.77
N SER A 79 3.69 -18.50 7.73
CA SER A 79 5.04 -19.05 7.88
C SER A 79 6.14 -17.98 8.02
N LEU A 80 5.90 -16.78 7.49
CA LEU A 80 6.85 -15.68 7.43
C LEU A 80 6.78 -14.83 8.70
N LYS A 81 5.58 -14.49 9.17
CA LYS A 81 5.33 -13.61 10.32
C LYS A 81 6.07 -14.04 11.59
N PRO A 82 6.06 -15.33 12.00
CA PRO A 82 6.84 -15.76 13.17
C PRO A 82 8.35 -15.55 13.00
N LYS A 83 8.88 -15.67 11.78
CA LYS A 83 10.31 -15.45 11.48
C LYS A 83 10.67 -13.98 11.58
N ILE A 84 9.82 -13.09 11.07
CA ILE A 84 9.98 -11.63 11.22
C ILE A 84 10.04 -11.26 12.71
N ILE A 85 9.11 -11.76 13.52
CA ILE A 85 9.06 -11.48 14.95
C ILE A 85 10.31 -12.05 15.66
N ALA A 86 10.73 -13.26 15.33
CA ALA A 86 11.91 -13.88 15.91
C ALA A 86 13.18 -13.08 15.61
N GLU A 87 13.37 -12.66 14.36
CA GLU A 87 14.53 -11.86 13.94
C GLU A 87 14.52 -10.48 14.62
N ALA A 88 13.37 -9.79 14.65
CA ALA A 88 13.27 -8.47 15.25
C ALA A 88 13.55 -8.45 16.77
N ARG A 89 13.36 -9.57 17.48
CA ARG A 89 13.74 -9.71 18.90
C ARG A 89 15.25 -9.68 19.14
N THR A 90 16.05 -9.97 18.12
CA THR A 90 17.52 -9.94 18.21
C THR A 90 18.09 -8.53 18.18
N LEU A 91 17.28 -7.56 17.74
CA LEU A 91 17.68 -6.16 17.62
C LEU A 91 17.78 -5.47 18.98
N THR A 92 18.55 -4.38 19.02
CA THR A 92 18.64 -3.51 20.19
C THR A 92 17.27 -2.98 20.58
N SER A 93 16.85 -3.29 21.81
CA SER A 93 15.53 -2.91 22.32
C SER A 93 15.38 -1.39 22.42
N THR A 94 14.25 -0.89 21.90
CA THR A 94 13.79 0.49 22.07
C THR A 94 12.31 0.44 22.42
N LEU A 95 11.79 1.45 23.14
CA LEU A 95 10.38 1.48 23.51
C LEU A 95 9.44 1.28 22.30
N HIS A 96 9.77 1.90 21.17
CA HIS A 96 8.97 1.77 19.95
C HIS A 96 8.99 0.34 19.39
N LEU A 97 10.16 -0.29 19.32
CA LEU A 97 10.32 -1.67 18.86
C LEU A 97 9.63 -2.66 19.81
N THR A 98 9.74 -2.47 21.12
CA THR A 98 9.09 -3.33 22.12
C THR A 98 7.57 -3.28 21.99
N ASN A 99 7.00 -2.08 21.81
CA ASN A 99 5.55 -1.94 21.59
C ASN A 99 5.12 -2.65 20.30
N LEU A 100 5.86 -2.46 19.20
CA LEU A 100 5.55 -3.08 17.92
C LEU A 100 5.66 -4.62 17.97
N LEU A 101 6.64 -5.16 18.71
CA LEU A 101 6.78 -6.59 18.97
C LEU A 101 5.62 -7.15 19.80
N SER A 102 5.12 -6.38 20.78
CA SER A 102 3.96 -6.75 21.59
C SER A 102 2.69 -6.81 20.72
N ASP A 103 2.48 -5.79 19.90
CA ASP A 103 1.36 -5.69 18.97
C ASP A 103 1.39 -6.81 17.93
N ALA A 104 2.56 -7.09 17.36
CA ALA A 104 2.77 -8.19 16.42
C ALA A 104 2.44 -9.57 17.01
N GLN A 105 2.55 -9.74 18.32
CA GLN A 105 2.23 -11.01 19.01
C GLN A 105 0.76 -11.12 19.41
N GLY A 106 -0.03 -10.05 19.28
CA GLY A 106 -1.42 -10.01 19.75
C GLY A 106 -1.56 -9.91 21.27
N ASN A 107 -0.46 -9.66 21.99
CA ASN A 107 -0.46 -9.58 23.47
C ASN A 107 -1.15 -8.31 24.00
N SER A 108 -1.50 -7.39 23.12
CA SER A 108 -2.08 -6.08 23.45
C SER A 108 -3.59 -5.98 23.20
N GLN A 109 -4.24 -7.09 22.83
CA GLN A 109 -5.69 -7.17 22.65
C GLN A 109 -6.45 -7.55 23.94
N ASP A 110 -5.93 -7.20 25.12
CA ASP A 110 -6.70 -7.35 26.35
C ASP A 110 -7.93 -6.44 26.30
N GLU A 111 -9.12 -7.07 26.25
CA GLU A 111 -10.42 -6.42 26.23
C GLU A 111 -10.59 -5.55 27.49
N GLY A 112 -10.37 -4.23 27.35
CA GLY A 112 -10.46 -3.26 28.44
C GLY A 112 -9.27 -2.29 28.56
N SER A 113 -8.20 -2.50 27.81
CA SER A 113 -7.10 -1.54 27.73
C SER A 113 -7.36 -0.46 26.66
N ASP A 114 -6.96 0.80 26.92
CA ASP A 114 -6.93 1.91 25.93
C ASP A 114 -5.82 1.68 24.87
N TRP A 115 -5.70 0.46 24.36
CA TRP A 115 -4.67 0.10 23.41
C TRP A 115 -4.95 0.73 22.04
N GLN A 116 -3.96 1.48 21.56
CA GLN A 116 -4.03 2.26 20.31
C GLN A 116 -2.92 1.85 19.32
N GLY A 117 -2.40 0.64 19.46
CA GLY A 117 -1.40 0.06 18.57
C GLY A 117 -1.99 -0.40 17.25
N TRP A 118 -1.12 -0.89 16.36
CA TRP A 118 -1.53 -1.48 15.08
C TRP A 118 -1.96 -2.93 15.28
N ASP A 119 -2.81 -3.46 14.41
CA ASP A 119 -3.10 -4.90 14.42
C ASP A 119 -1.82 -5.74 14.26
N SER A 120 -1.92 -7.03 14.57
CA SER A 120 -0.78 -7.94 14.61
C SER A 120 -0.09 -8.10 13.25
N ASP A 121 -0.83 -8.02 12.14
CA ASP A 121 -0.26 -8.13 10.79
C ASP A 121 0.44 -6.84 10.36
N MET A 122 -0.21 -5.68 10.54
CA MET A 122 0.40 -4.37 10.27
C MET A 122 1.66 -4.18 11.11
N SER A 123 1.62 -4.55 12.39
CA SER A 123 2.79 -4.47 13.27
C SER A 123 3.94 -5.33 12.76
N SER A 124 3.64 -6.55 12.28
CA SER A 124 4.65 -7.44 11.71
C SER A 124 5.21 -6.91 10.38
N ILE A 125 4.38 -6.28 9.55
CA ILE A 125 4.83 -5.62 8.33
C ILE A 125 5.78 -4.45 8.66
N LEU A 126 5.43 -3.62 9.65
CA LEU A 126 6.27 -2.49 10.07
C LEU A 126 7.59 -2.94 10.71
N LEU A 127 7.64 -4.14 11.31
CA LEU A 127 8.90 -4.74 11.80
C LEU A 127 9.88 -5.01 10.66
N LEU A 128 9.41 -5.25 9.43
CA LEU A 128 10.31 -5.44 8.28
C LEU A 128 11.24 -4.23 8.09
N ALA A 129 10.75 -3.01 8.30
CA ALA A 129 11.57 -1.80 8.18
C ALA A 129 12.79 -1.81 9.14
N TYR A 130 12.67 -2.46 10.31
CA TYR A 130 13.77 -2.61 11.27
C TYR A 130 14.80 -3.66 10.84
N LEU A 131 14.37 -4.63 10.02
CA LEU A 131 15.18 -5.75 9.55
C LEU A 131 15.93 -5.44 8.25
N LEU A 132 15.59 -4.34 7.58
CA LEU A 132 16.28 -3.96 6.36
C LEU A 132 17.72 -3.56 6.67
N PRO A 133 18.68 -4.02 5.85
CA PRO A 133 20.03 -3.51 5.95
C PRO A 133 20.01 -1.99 5.76
N PRO A 134 20.90 -1.24 6.44
CA PRO A 134 21.03 0.19 6.18
C PRO A 134 21.26 0.39 4.67
N PRO A 135 20.61 1.40 4.05
CA PRO A 135 20.72 1.62 2.62
C PRO A 135 22.20 1.65 2.20
N PRO A 136 22.59 0.99 1.10
CA PRO A 136 23.98 0.96 0.66
C PRO A 136 24.49 2.40 0.54
N GLY A 137 25.48 2.74 1.38
CA GLY A 137 26.08 4.06 1.45
C GLY A 137 26.94 4.34 0.22
N GLY A 138 26.31 4.62 -0.92
CA GLY A 138 26.97 5.15 -2.09
C GLY A 138 27.35 6.62 -1.90
N ARG A 139 28.37 7.08 -2.63
CA ARG A 139 28.92 8.46 -2.66
C ARG A 139 27.89 9.60 -2.88
N ASN A 140 26.64 9.28 -3.20
CA ASN A 140 25.57 10.25 -3.37
C ASN A 140 24.68 10.24 -2.14
N LYS A 141 24.56 11.42 -1.52
CA LYS A 141 23.82 11.79 -0.31
C LYS A 141 22.36 11.27 -0.29
N SER A 142 22.12 9.98 -0.06
CA SER A 142 20.81 9.53 0.40
C SER A 142 20.67 10.04 1.83
N THR A 143 19.69 10.91 2.04
CA THR A 143 19.33 11.44 3.35
C THR A 143 19.13 10.24 4.28
N LYS A 144 19.87 10.17 5.39
CA LYS A 144 19.65 9.13 6.40
C LYS A 144 18.26 9.36 6.98
N ILE A 145 17.26 8.62 6.50
CA ILE A 145 15.92 8.66 7.08
C ILE A 145 15.88 7.79 8.32
N SER A 146 15.06 8.20 9.27
CA SER A 146 14.74 7.44 10.46
C SER A 146 13.88 6.22 10.14
N ILE A 147 13.86 5.25 11.05
CA ILE A 147 12.97 4.09 10.94
C ILE A 147 11.49 4.49 10.86
N ARG A 148 11.11 5.58 11.54
CA ARG A 148 9.73 6.09 11.52
C ARG A 148 9.37 6.64 10.15
N GLU A 149 10.27 7.39 9.52
CA GLU A 149 10.06 7.86 8.15
C GLU A 149 9.99 6.68 7.17
N ALA A 150 10.82 5.64 7.35
CA ALA A 150 10.74 4.41 6.55
C ALA A 150 9.38 3.71 6.70
N MET A 151 8.79 3.70 7.90
CA MET A 151 7.44 3.17 8.14
C MET A 151 6.35 4.02 7.51
N ASP A 152 6.50 5.35 7.48
CA ASP A 152 5.53 6.26 6.86
C ASP A 152 5.48 6.05 5.31
N HIS A 153 6.54 5.54 4.69
CA HIS A 153 6.51 5.05 3.31
C HIS A 153 5.69 3.77 3.11
N LEU A 154 5.42 3.00 4.16
CA LEU A 154 4.57 1.81 4.12
C LEU A 154 3.11 2.17 4.40
N CYS A 155 2.84 2.76 5.56
CA CYS A 155 1.48 3.04 6.01
C CYS A 155 1.39 4.27 6.92
N ILE A 156 0.46 5.16 6.60
CA ILE A 156 0.07 6.32 7.40
C ILE A 156 -1.33 6.09 7.97
N PHE A 157 -1.49 6.31 9.28
CA PHE A 157 -2.79 6.27 9.94
C PHE A 157 -3.48 7.62 9.87
N PHE A 158 -4.74 7.63 9.42
CA PHE A 158 -5.61 8.79 9.47
C PHE A 158 -6.81 8.52 10.38
N GLN A 159 -6.91 9.32 11.45
CA GLN A 159 -8.04 9.22 12.36
C GLN A 159 -9.28 9.84 11.72
N ALA A 160 -10.30 9.01 11.46
CA ALA A 160 -11.62 9.47 11.02
C ALA A 160 -12.15 10.49 12.04
N CYS A 161 -12.75 11.58 11.55
CA CYS A 161 -13.17 12.78 12.30
C CYS A 161 -12.11 13.88 12.50
N ARG A 162 -10.85 13.72 12.05
CA ARG A 162 -9.90 14.84 11.94
C ARG A 162 -10.07 15.59 10.62
N SER A 163 -9.76 16.89 10.60
CA SER A 163 -9.83 17.69 9.37
C SER A 163 -8.81 17.18 8.33
N LEU A 164 -9.26 16.95 7.09
CA LEU A 164 -8.43 16.46 5.97
C LEU A 164 -7.23 17.37 5.66
N THR A 165 -7.29 18.64 6.05
CA THR A 165 -6.28 19.68 5.80
C THR A 165 -4.93 19.45 6.48
N GLU A 166 -4.84 18.66 7.56
CA GLU A 166 -3.57 18.43 8.28
C GLU A 166 -2.64 17.40 7.61
N HIS A 167 -3.16 16.53 6.73
CA HIS A 167 -2.38 15.42 6.15
C HIS A 167 -1.83 15.70 4.74
N MET A 168 -2.45 16.60 3.97
CA MET A 168 -2.06 16.84 2.56
C MET A 168 -0.65 17.44 2.40
N ASN A 169 -0.08 18.04 3.44
CA ASN A 169 1.22 18.71 3.38
C ASN A 169 2.43 17.80 3.74
N LYS A 170 2.21 16.54 4.12
CA LYS A 170 3.29 15.63 4.57
C LYS A 170 3.70 14.56 3.55
N SER A 171 3.00 14.44 2.44
CA SER A 171 3.06 13.27 1.54
C SER A 171 3.89 13.48 0.26
N GLU A 172 4.58 14.61 0.09
CA GLU A 172 5.51 14.79 -1.03
C GLU A 172 6.63 13.74 -0.97
N GLY A 173 6.68 12.85 -1.98
CA GLY A 173 7.70 11.81 -2.10
C GLY A 173 7.42 10.49 -1.37
N LEU A 174 6.27 10.34 -0.70
CA LEU A 174 5.90 9.10 0.02
C LEU A 174 5.09 8.11 -0.83
N GLN A 175 4.87 8.37 -2.12
CA GLN A 175 3.96 7.57 -2.94
C GLN A 175 4.67 6.43 -3.71
N PRO A 176 3.97 5.31 -3.95
CA PRO A 176 2.74 4.86 -3.29
C PRO A 176 2.93 4.48 -1.82
N HIS A 177 1.98 4.84 -0.96
CA HIS A 177 1.88 4.30 0.42
C HIS A 177 0.44 3.97 0.77
N LEU A 178 0.24 3.16 1.82
CA LEU A 178 -1.08 2.93 2.39
C LEU A 178 -1.52 4.10 3.26
N LEU A 179 -2.76 4.50 3.11
CA LEU A 179 -3.49 5.34 4.04
C LEU A 179 -4.54 4.46 4.73
N ALA A 180 -4.33 4.17 6.02
CA ALA A 180 -5.28 3.43 6.84
C ALA A 180 -6.20 4.41 7.57
N VAL A 181 -7.49 4.39 7.23
CA VAL A 181 -8.49 5.31 7.78
C VAL A 181 -9.31 4.59 8.84
N GLY A 182 -9.32 5.10 10.07
CA GLY A 182 -10.00 4.43 11.18
C GLY A 182 -10.25 5.30 12.39
N SER A 183 -11.00 4.80 13.36
CA SER A 183 -11.22 5.50 14.65
C SER A 183 -9.98 5.45 15.54
N ALA A 184 -9.21 4.36 15.43
CA ALA A 184 -7.93 4.10 16.07
C ALA A 184 -7.11 3.13 15.19
N LYS A 185 -5.80 2.96 15.45
CA LYS A 185 -4.92 2.11 14.62
C LYS A 185 -5.29 0.63 14.61
N ASN A 186 -6.00 0.19 15.64
CA ASN A 186 -6.58 -1.14 15.77
C ASN A 186 -8.03 -1.24 15.28
N ILE A 187 -8.64 -0.12 14.89
CA ILE A 187 -10.02 -0.04 14.38
C ILE A 187 -9.98 0.71 13.05
N ILE A 188 -9.47 0.03 12.01
CA ILE A 188 -9.42 0.54 10.63
C ILE A 188 -10.73 0.22 9.91
N HIS A 189 -11.30 1.22 9.24
CA HIS A 189 -12.53 1.08 8.46
C HIS A 189 -12.23 0.82 6.98
N ASP A 190 -11.27 1.55 6.42
CA ASP A 190 -10.90 1.49 5.01
C ASP A 190 -9.39 1.71 4.82
N PHE A 191 -8.88 1.16 3.72
CA PHE A 191 -7.53 1.40 3.23
C PHE A 191 -7.58 2.06 1.86
N TYR A 192 -6.64 2.97 1.64
CA TYR A 192 -6.41 3.59 0.34
C TYR A 192 -4.92 3.50 -0.01
N ILE A 193 -4.62 3.46 -1.30
CA ILE A 193 -3.27 3.68 -1.81
C ILE A 193 -3.18 5.12 -2.28
N VAL A 194 -2.22 5.87 -1.74
CA VAL A 194 -1.98 7.26 -2.15
C VAL A 194 -1.03 7.26 -3.33
N LEU A 195 -1.50 7.70 -4.50
CA LEU A 195 -0.71 7.81 -5.73
C LEU A 195 -1.09 9.09 -6.48
N ASP A 196 -0.09 9.86 -6.91
CA ASP A 196 -0.17 11.19 -7.50
C ASP A 196 -1.10 12.15 -6.75
N GLY A 197 -1.03 12.09 -5.41
CA GLY A 197 -1.89 12.87 -4.51
C GLY A 197 -3.38 12.46 -4.55
N LYS A 198 -3.71 11.33 -5.16
CA LYS A 198 -5.05 10.73 -5.21
C LYS A 198 -5.14 9.53 -4.29
N HIS A 199 -6.36 9.22 -3.84
CA HIS A 199 -6.65 8.08 -2.97
C HIS A 199 -7.33 6.99 -3.80
N LEU A 200 -6.64 5.86 -4.01
CA LEU A 200 -7.18 4.70 -4.71
C LEU A 200 -7.79 3.75 -3.66
N PRO A 201 -9.10 3.44 -3.71
CA PRO A 201 -9.73 2.64 -2.69
C PRO A 201 -9.31 1.16 -2.80
N CYS A 202 -8.79 0.59 -1.72
CA CYS A 202 -8.45 -0.82 -1.65
C CYS A 202 -9.69 -1.71 -1.56
N GLN A 203 -9.60 -2.93 -2.09
CA GLN A 203 -10.62 -3.96 -1.85
C GLN A 203 -10.42 -4.65 -0.48
N ALA A 204 -9.19 -4.64 0.01
CA ALA A 204 -8.75 -5.25 1.25
C ALA A 204 -9.59 -4.87 2.46
N LYS A 205 -9.76 -5.86 3.34
CA LYS A 205 -10.45 -5.76 4.63
C LYS A 205 -9.49 -5.96 5.82
N SER A 206 -8.26 -6.39 5.56
CA SER A 206 -7.20 -6.57 6.55
C SER A 206 -5.95 -5.78 6.13
N SER A 207 -5.10 -5.46 7.10
CA SER A 207 -3.82 -4.80 6.88
C SER A 207 -2.89 -5.59 5.95
N LEU A 208 -2.84 -6.91 6.10
CA LEU A 208 -2.06 -7.79 5.23
C LEU A 208 -2.51 -7.70 3.76
N ALA A 209 -3.82 -7.83 3.53
CA ALA A 209 -4.37 -7.72 2.17
C ALA A 209 -4.18 -6.31 1.58
N ALA A 210 -4.23 -5.28 2.42
CA ALA A 210 -3.96 -3.91 1.98
C ALA A 210 -2.50 -3.74 1.58
N PHE A 211 -1.56 -4.32 2.34
CA PHE A 211 -0.14 -4.31 2.01
C PHE A 211 0.18 -5.08 0.73
N ASP A 212 -0.47 -6.23 0.52
CA ASP A 212 -0.42 -6.97 -0.75
C ASP A 212 -0.93 -6.11 -1.93
N GLU A 213 -2.07 -5.42 -1.76
CA GLU A 213 -2.57 -4.48 -2.78
C GLU A 213 -1.61 -3.32 -3.06
N LEU A 214 -0.98 -2.76 -2.02
CA LEU A 214 0.06 -1.73 -2.18
C LEU A 214 1.22 -2.28 -3.02
N PHE A 215 1.72 -3.47 -2.70
CA PHE A 215 2.79 -4.11 -3.45
C PHE A 215 2.42 -4.29 -4.92
N LYS A 216 1.20 -4.74 -5.20
CA LYS A 216 0.67 -4.90 -6.56
C LYS A 216 0.55 -3.56 -7.30
N ALA A 217 0.21 -2.48 -6.61
CA ALA A 217 0.11 -1.15 -7.21
C ALA A 217 1.44 -0.67 -7.80
N TYR A 218 2.58 -1.01 -7.18
CA TYR A 218 3.91 -0.69 -7.75
C TYR A 218 4.08 -1.26 -9.16
N PHE A 219 3.65 -2.49 -9.39
CA PHE A 219 3.72 -3.11 -10.72
C PHE A 219 2.67 -2.57 -11.68
N VAL A 220 1.42 -2.43 -11.22
CA VAL A 220 0.29 -1.99 -12.05
C VAL A 220 0.53 -0.60 -12.61
N PHE A 221 1.09 0.31 -11.80
CA PHE A 221 1.41 1.69 -12.20
C PHE A 221 2.87 1.90 -12.61
N SER A 222 3.70 0.84 -12.60
CA SER A 222 5.12 0.89 -12.96
C SER A 222 5.89 2.02 -12.27
N VAL A 223 5.62 2.20 -10.97
CA VAL A 223 6.26 3.21 -10.12
C VAL A 223 7.39 2.58 -9.33
N SER A 224 8.42 3.36 -9.03
CA SER A 224 9.59 2.86 -8.31
C SER A 224 9.29 2.63 -6.82
N TYR A 225 9.72 1.49 -6.29
CA TYR A 225 9.70 1.24 -4.85
C TYR A 225 10.61 2.23 -4.10
N PRO A 226 10.24 2.72 -2.90
CA PRO A 226 11.07 3.63 -2.13
C PRO A 226 12.47 3.06 -1.92
N HIS A 227 13.50 3.83 -2.26
CA HIS A 227 14.89 3.34 -2.20
C HIS A 227 15.27 2.87 -0.78
N CYS A 228 14.75 3.53 0.25
CA CYS A 228 14.94 3.17 1.65
C CYS A 228 14.34 1.81 2.03
N LEU A 229 13.38 1.31 1.24
CA LEU A 229 12.72 0.02 1.44
C LEU A 229 13.04 -0.98 0.34
N SER A 230 14.04 -0.70 -0.51
CA SER A 230 14.32 -1.51 -1.71
C SER A 230 14.59 -2.99 -1.45
N ALA A 231 15.07 -3.35 -0.25
CA ALA A 231 15.27 -4.75 0.14
C ALA A 231 13.97 -5.51 0.51
N MET A 232 12.82 -4.83 0.58
CA MET A 232 11.49 -5.46 0.73
C MET A 232 10.86 -5.87 -0.60
N TYR A 233 11.40 -5.37 -1.73
CA TYR A 233 10.88 -5.57 -3.08
C TYR A 233 11.67 -6.65 -3.82
#